data_AF-A0AAV5XZ35-F1
#
_entry.id   AF-A0AAV5XZ35-F1
#
_cell.length_a   1.000
_cell.length_b   1.000
_cell.length_c   1.000
_cell.angle_alpha   90.00
_cell.angle_beta   90.00
_cell.angle_gamma   90.00
#
_symmetry.space_group_name_H-M   'P 1'
#
loop_
_entity.id
_entity.type
_entity.pdbx_description
1 polymer ?
#
loop_
_entity_poly.entity_id
_entity_poly.type
_entity_poly.pdbx_seq_one_letter_code
_entity_poly.pdbx_strand_id
1 'polypeptide(L)'
;MSDRLRPAARDTSWCAPHKRREPGLLLNLLREAYPDPEPFLTAEDFARHHHDDIRALTDDALENERLLSYLRRACERIPGAWLMERISRLDAEATRRKRSVAKR
;
A
#
# COMPACT_ATOMS: atom_id res chain seq x y z
N MET A 1 63.92 2.91 12.90
CA MET A 1 63.05 3.99 12.41
C MET A 1 61.81 3.34 11.82
N SER A 2 60.63 3.72 12.33
CA SER A 2 59.35 3.05 12.12
C SER A 2 58.83 3.37 10.71
N ASP A 3 58.71 2.34 9.88
CA ASP A 3 58.22 2.44 8.52
C ASP A 3 56.70 2.65 8.59
N ARG A 4 56.29 3.88 8.30
CA ARG A 4 54.92 4.36 8.51
C ARG A 4 53.99 3.65 7.54
N LEU A 5 53.00 2.99 8.12
CA LEU A 5 51.75 2.51 7.51
C LEU A 5 51.36 3.38 6.31
N ARG A 6 51.58 2.87 5.09
CA ARG A 6 50.97 3.44 3.87
C ARG A 6 49.46 3.35 4.05
N PRO A 7 48.68 4.43 3.90
CA PRO A 7 47.23 4.31 3.84
C PRO A 7 46.90 3.40 2.65
N ALA A 8 46.18 2.31 2.91
CA ALA A 8 45.63 1.49 1.84
C ALA A 8 44.83 2.42 0.90
N ALA A 9 45.13 2.39 -0.40
CA ALA A 9 44.41 3.16 -1.39
C ALA A 9 42.92 2.85 -1.21
N ARG A 10 42.10 3.89 -0.97
CA ARG A 10 40.65 3.73 -0.86
C ARG A 10 40.18 3.07 -2.15
N ASP A 11 39.63 1.87 -2.03
CA ASP A 11 38.91 1.23 -3.11
C ASP A 11 37.72 2.13 -3.48
N THR A 12 37.85 2.81 -4.62
CA THR A 12 36.83 3.72 -5.15
C THR A 12 35.80 2.97 -6.00
N SER A 13 35.94 1.64 -6.14
CA SER A 13 34.98 0.83 -6.89
C SER A 13 33.65 0.62 -6.16
N TRP A 14 33.59 0.90 -4.85
CA TRP A 14 32.33 0.90 -4.10
C TRP A 14 31.51 2.16 -4.43
N CYS A 15 30.89 2.13 -5.61
CA CYS A 15 29.71 2.94 -5.85
C CYS A 15 28.61 2.37 -4.94
N ALA A 16 28.25 3.11 -3.88
CA ALA A 16 27.04 2.83 -3.12
C ALA A 16 25.91 2.59 -4.14
N PRO A 17 25.10 1.53 -4.01
CA PRO A 17 24.09 1.20 -5.01
C PRO A 17 23.26 2.45 -5.25
N HIS A 18 23.46 3.08 -6.41
CA HIS A 18 22.71 4.25 -6.80
C HIS A 18 21.27 3.79 -6.75
N LYS A 19 20.49 4.28 -5.78
CA LYS A 19 19.05 4.12 -5.74
C LYS A 19 18.59 4.56 -7.13
N ARG A 20 18.31 3.61 -8.01
CA ARG A 20 17.77 3.91 -9.34
C ARG A 20 16.47 4.60 -9.04
N ARG A 21 16.47 5.94 -9.16
CA ARG A 21 15.25 6.74 -9.21
C ARG A 21 14.66 6.48 -10.59
N GLU A 22 14.29 5.24 -10.88
CA GLU A 22 13.38 5.01 -11.99
C GLU A 22 12.03 5.53 -11.51
N PRO A 23 11.56 6.67 -12.05
CA PRO A 23 10.28 7.22 -11.66
C PRO A 23 9.23 6.16 -12.04
N GLY A 24 8.59 5.57 -11.04
CA GLY A 24 7.59 4.51 -11.26
C GLY A 24 8.08 3.08 -11.02
N LEU A 25 9.33 2.81 -10.64
CA LEU A 25 9.74 1.44 -10.26
C LEU A 25 8.89 0.87 -9.13
N LEU A 26 8.63 1.68 -8.09
CA LEU A 26 7.74 1.27 -6.99
C LEU A 26 6.31 1.01 -7.51
N LEU A 27 5.81 1.86 -8.41
CA LEU A 27 4.48 1.70 -8.99
C LEU A 27 4.38 0.41 -9.83
N ASN A 28 5.43 0.09 -10.60
CA ASN A 28 5.50 -1.13 -11.39
C ASN A 28 5.58 -2.37 -10.50
N LEU A 29 6.43 -2.35 -9.46
CA LEU A 29 6.50 -3.44 -8.48
C LEU A 29 5.17 -3.62 -7.72
N LEU A 30 4.47 -2.53 -7.40
CA LEU A 30 3.15 -2.59 -6.79
C LEU A 30 2.11 -3.21 -7.75
N ARG A 31 2.14 -2.85 -9.03
CA ARG A 31 1.27 -3.44 -10.06
C ARG A 31 1.60 -4.91 -10.34
N GLU A 32 2.86 -5.32 -10.24
CA GLU A 32 3.26 -6.72 -10.42
C GLU A 32 2.92 -7.58 -9.19
N ALA A 33 3.17 -7.05 -7.98
CA ALA A 33 2.84 -7.75 -6.73
C ALA A 33 1.33 -7.81 -6.48
N TYR A 34 0.60 -6.81 -6.96
CA TYR A 34 -0.85 -6.71 -6.93
C TYR A 34 -1.34 -6.44 -8.35
N PRO A 35 -1.34 -7.46 -9.23
CA PRO A 35 -1.89 -7.33 -10.57
C PRO A 35 -3.31 -6.85 -10.42
N ASP A 36 -3.58 -5.64 -10.92
CA ASP A 36 -4.85 -4.93 -10.82
C ASP A 36 -5.98 -5.93 -11.11
N PRO A 37 -6.67 -6.47 -10.09
CA PRO A 37 -7.85 -7.23 -10.36
C PRO A 37 -8.81 -6.14 -10.80
N GLU A 38 -9.14 -6.08 -12.10
CA GLU A 38 -10.34 -5.36 -12.53
C GLU A 38 -11.44 -5.80 -11.55
N PRO A 39 -11.84 -4.94 -10.59
CA PRO A 39 -12.47 -5.42 -9.36
C PRO A 39 -13.89 -5.92 -9.60
N PHE A 40 -14.33 -5.77 -10.85
CA PHE A 40 -15.67 -5.90 -11.35
C PHE A 40 -15.60 -6.63 -12.70
N LEU A 41 -14.78 -7.69 -12.77
CA LEU A 41 -14.82 -8.66 -13.86
C LEU A 41 -16.28 -9.08 -14.18
N THR A 42 -17.15 -9.03 -13.15
CA THR A 42 -18.60 -9.16 -13.27
C THR A 42 -19.36 -8.05 -12.54
N ALA A 43 -20.59 -7.76 -13.01
CA ALA A 43 -21.51 -6.83 -12.35
C ALA A 43 -21.94 -7.30 -10.95
N GLU A 44 -21.84 -8.61 -10.67
CA GLU A 44 -22.10 -9.19 -9.34
C GLU A 44 -20.99 -8.84 -8.35
N ASP A 45 -19.72 -8.86 -8.76
CA ASP A 45 -18.62 -8.45 -7.89
C ASP A 45 -18.67 -6.93 -7.64
N PHE A 46 -19.11 -6.16 -8.65
CA PHE A 46 -19.46 -4.75 -8.47
C PHE A 46 -20.56 -4.60 -7.42
N ALA A 47 -21.69 -5.28 -7.55
CA ALA A 47 -22.78 -5.21 -6.59
C ALA A 47 -22.34 -5.63 -5.17
N ARG A 48 -21.59 -6.73 -5.05
CA ARG A 48 -21.13 -7.28 -3.76
C ARG A 48 -20.17 -6.33 -3.03
N HIS A 49 -19.32 -5.62 -3.77
CA HIS A 49 -18.43 -4.58 -3.23
C HIS A 49 -19.08 -3.19 -3.13
N HIS A 50 -20.12 -2.91 -3.91
CA HIS A 50 -20.97 -1.74 -3.77
C HIS A 50 -21.95 -1.84 -2.59
N HIS A 51 -22.23 -3.06 -2.10
CA HIS A 51 -23.04 -3.24 -0.91
C HIS A 51 -22.25 -2.85 0.35
N ASP A 52 -22.91 -2.01 1.14
CA ASP A 52 -22.36 -1.24 2.26
C ASP A 52 -22.13 -2.03 3.55
N ASP A 53 -22.03 -3.35 3.50
CA ASP A 53 -21.96 -4.15 4.72
C ASP A 53 -20.55 -4.24 5.32
N ILE A 54 -19.87 -3.09 5.37
CA ILE A 54 -18.60 -2.87 6.09
C ILE A 54 -18.71 -3.32 7.55
N ARG A 55 -19.92 -3.25 8.11
CA ARG A 55 -20.19 -3.68 9.50
C ARG A 55 -20.10 -5.19 9.68
N ALA A 56 -20.44 -5.97 8.66
CA ALA A 56 -20.35 -7.43 8.70
C ALA A 56 -18.91 -7.96 8.55
N LEU A 57 -17.95 -7.11 8.13
CA LEU A 57 -16.56 -7.53 7.99
C LEU A 57 -15.96 -7.91 9.34
N THR A 58 -15.16 -8.98 9.37
CA THR A 58 -14.26 -9.27 10.49
C THR A 58 -13.17 -8.19 10.59
N ASP A 59 -12.46 -8.11 11.72
CA ASP A 59 -11.38 -7.12 11.88
C ASP A 59 -10.25 -7.32 10.85
N ASP A 60 -9.87 -8.58 10.59
CA ASP A 60 -8.86 -8.91 9.58
C ASP A 60 -9.32 -8.57 8.17
N ALA A 61 -10.59 -8.85 7.85
CA ALA A 61 -11.16 -8.51 6.53
C ALA A 61 -11.23 -6.99 6.34
N LEU A 62 -11.58 -6.24 7.39
CA LEU A 62 -11.62 -4.78 7.37
C LEU A 62 -10.23 -4.18 7.10
N GLU A 63 -9.19 -4.66 7.79
CA GLU A 63 -7.82 -4.15 7.58
C GLU A 63 -7.26 -4.55 6.21
N ASN A 64 -7.52 -5.78 5.74
CA ASN A 64 -7.14 -6.19 4.39
C ASN A 64 -7.82 -5.32 3.32
N GLU A 65 -9.12 -5.02 3.47
CA GLU A 65 -9.83 -4.18 2.52
C GLU A 65 -9.33 -2.73 2.53
N ARG A 66 -8.99 -2.20 3.72
CA ARG A 66 -8.34 -0.88 3.86
C ARG A 66 -7.00 -0.87 3.12
N LEU A 67 -6.14 -1.87 3.36
CA LEU A 67 -4.84 -1.97 2.71
C LEU A 67 -4.98 -2.01 1.19
N LEU A 68 -5.83 -2.88 0.65
CA LEU A 68 -6.06 -3.00 -0.79
C LEU A 68 -6.60 -1.70 -1.41
N SER A 69 -7.53 -1.03 -0.73
CA SER A 69 -8.07 0.25 -1.20
C SER A 69 -7.00 1.35 -1.26
N TYR A 70 -6.10 1.39 -0.27
CA TYR A 70 -4.97 2.32 -0.25
C TYR A 70 -3.92 2.02 -1.34
N LEU A 71 -3.60 0.74 -1.55
CA LEU A 71 -2.70 0.32 -2.63
C LEU A 71 -3.26 0.71 -3.99
N ARG A 72 -4.56 0.49 -4.21
CA ARG A 72 -5.24 0.89 -5.43
C ARG A 72 -5.19 2.40 -5.65
N ARG A 73 -5.48 3.19 -4.61
CA ARG A 73 -5.36 4.65 -4.66
C ARG A 73 -3.95 5.09 -5.04
N ALA A 74 -2.91 4.40 -4.55
CA ALA A 74 -1.52 4.71 -4.89
C ALA A 74 -1.17 4.35 -6.34
N CYS A 75 -1.89 3.39 -6.93
CA CYS A 75 -1.69 2.95 -8.31
C CYS A 75 -2.40 3.82 -9.36
N GLU A 76 -3.47 4.54 -8.96
CA GLU A 76 -4.27 5.40 -9.82
C GLU A 76 -3.74 6.84 -9.84
N ARG A 77 -3.51 7.41 -11.04
CA ARG A 77 -3.07 8.81 -11.19
C ARG A 77 -4.10 9.81 -10.67
N ILE A 78 -5.38 9.52 -10.90
CA ILE A 78 -6.52 10.27 -10.39
C ILE A 78 -7.50 9.24 -9.85
N PRO A 79 -7.59 9.06 -8.52
CA PRO A 79 -8.46 8.05 -7.96
C PRO A 79 -9.93 8.41 -8.16
N GLY A 80 -10.76 7.41 -8.48
CA GLY A 80 -12.21 7.60 -8.63
C GLY A 80 -12.89 8.07 -7.34
N ALA A 81 -13.97 8.86 -7.47
CA ALA A 81 -14.72 9.38 -6.32
C ALA A 81 -15.23 8.27 -5.38
N TRP A 82 -15.67 7.15 -5.96
CA TRP A 82 -16.13 5.99 -5.19
C TRP A 82 -15.01 5.36 -4.35
N LEU A 83 -13.79 5.22 -4.89
CA LEU A 83 -12.66 4.65 -4.14
C LEU A 83 -12.34 5.51 -2.91
N MET A 84 -12.37 6.83 -3.09
CA MET A 84 -12.16 7.78 -2.00
C MET A 84 -13.27 7.69 -0.94
N GLU A 85 -14.52 7.55 -1.37
CA GLU A 85 -15.66 7.35 -0.46
C GLU A 85 -15.55 6.03 0.30
N ARG A 86 -15.18 4.93 -0.37
CA ARG A 86 -15.02 3.61 0.25
C ARG A 86 -13.93 3.64 1.33
N ILE A 87 -12.76 4.22 1.03
CA ILE A 87 -11.68 4.40 2.01
C ILE A 87 -12.18 5.16 3.25
N SER A 88 -12.92 6.25 3.05
CA SER A 88 -13.47 7.04 4.15
C SER A 88 -14.40 6.23 5.05
N ARG A 89 -15.27 5.41 4.46
CA ARG A 89 -16.21 4.55 5.21
C ARG A 89 -15.48 3.44 5.97
N LEU A 90 -14.47 2.81 5.37
CA LEU A 90 -13.65 1.78 6.03
C LEU A 90 -12.86 2.37 7.21
N ASP A 91 -12.28 3.56 7.06
CA ASP A 91 -11.57 4.25 8.14
C ASP A 91 -12.50 4.68 9.29
N ALA A 92 -13.71 5.11 8.97
CA ALA A 92 -14.73 5.45 9.96
C ALA A 92 -15.11 4.22 10.79
N GLU A 93 -15.29 3.05 10.15
CA GLU A 93 -15.58 1.80 10.84
C GLU A 93 -14.41 1.34 11.72
N ALA A 94 -13.18 1.35 11.21
CA ALA A 94 -12.00 0.99 12.00
C ALA A 94 -11.85 1.88 13.24
N THR A 95 -12.11 3.18 13.09
CA THR A 95 -12.12 4.15 14.20
C THR A 95 -13.23 3.85 15.20
N ARG A 96 -14.44 3.50 14.72
CA ARG A 96 -15.57 3.09 15.57
C ARG A 96 -15.22 1.89 16.43
N ARG A 97 -14.62 0.84 15.83
CA ARG A 97 -14.22 -0.39 16.54
C ARG A 97 -13.16 -0.12 17.62
N LYS A 98 -12.13 0.68 17.30
CA LYS A 98 -11.11 1.10 18.27
C LYS A 98 -11.71 1.83 19.48
N ARG A 99 -12.68 2.72 19.26
CA ARG A 99 -13.39 3.42 20.34
C ARG A 99 -14.25 2.49 21.20
N SER A 100 -14.83 1.45 20.61
CA SER A 100 -15.60 0.46 21.39
C SER A 100 -14.73 -0.46 22.23
N VAL A 101 -13.51 -0.78 21.78
CA VAL A 101 -12.54 -1.56 22.57
C VAL A 101 -12.01 -0.74 23.74
N ALA A 102 -11.68 0.55 23.54
CA ALA A 102 -11.16 1.43 24.60
C ALA A 102 -12.18 1.78 25.71
N LYS A 103 -13.46 1.43 25.52
CA LYS A 103 -14.54 1.64 26.52
C LYS A 103 -14.84 0.40 27.36
N ARG A 104 -14.23 -0.75 27.05
CA ARG A 104 -14.30 -1.97 27.86
C ARG A 104 -13.11 -2.04 28.80
#